data_AF-A0A5A5TCV3-F1
#
_entry.id   AF-A0A5A5TCV3-F1
#
_cell.length_a   1.000
_cell.length_b   1.000
_cell.length_c   1.000
_cell.angle_alpha   90.00
_cell.angle_beta   90.00
_cell.angle_gamma   90.00
#
_symmetry.space_group_name_H-M   'P 1'
#
loop_
_entity.id
_entity.type
_entity.pdbx_description
1 polymer ?
#
loop_
_entity_poly.entity_id
_entity_poly.type
_entity_poly.pdbx_seq_one_letter_code
_entity_poly.pdbx_strand_id
1 'polypeptide(L)'
;MQVRAIAKDIGIPPRKMRLVTNAVKGLRVNEALAILQFLPQAGATPVSKVVASAAANAENNYNLNPDDLYILNIVADDSFRIKRVKPRSHGRAARILRRFCHVTVIVSDDPADAGR
;
A
#
# COMPACT_ATOMS: atom_id res chain seq x y z
N MET A 1 -10.88 -3.24 -17.24
CA MET A 1 -11.48 -3.94 -16.06
C MET A 1 -10.68 -3.59 -14.80
N GLN A 2 -11.34 -3.39 -13.65
CA GLN A 2 -10.65 -3.00 -12.41
C GLN A 2 -10.67 -4.13 -11.37
N VAL A 3 -9.49 -4.47 -10.84
CA VAL A 3 -9.32 -5.50 -9.80
C VAL A 3 -8.72 -4.87 -8.56
N ARG A 4 -9.31 -5.16 -7.40
CA ARG A 4 -8.93 -4.54 -6.11
C ARG A 4 -8.35 -5.58 -5.16
N ALA A 5 -7.25 -5.24 -4.49
CA ALA A 5 -6.71 -5.95 -3.35
C ALA A 5 -6.55 -5.01 -2.15
N ILE A 6 -6.79 -5.52 -0.93
CA ILE A 6 -6.71 -4.73 0.30
C ILE A 6 -5.93 -5.49 1.36
N ALA A 7 -4.92 -4.85 1.95
CA ALA A 7 -4.33 -5.29 3.22
C ALA A 7 -4.84 -4.40 4.36
N LYS A 8 -5.35 -5.06 5.41
CA LYS A 8 -5.88 -4.39 6.60
C LYS A 8 -4.88 -4.42 7.76
N ASP A 9 -5.00 -3.42 8.63
CA ASP A 9 -4.31 -3.32 9.92
C ASP A 9 -2.79 -3.46 9.88
N ILE A 10 -2.16 -2.80 8.91
CA ILE A 10 -0.71 -2.75 8.81
C ILE A 10 -0.18 -1.81 9.90
N GLY A 11 0.78 -2.30 10.69
CA GLY A 11 1.39 -1.58 11.81
C GLY A 11 2.36 -0.46 11.43
N ILE A 12 2.14 0.21 10.30
CA ILE A 12 2.97 1.30 9.78
C ILE A 12 2.11 2.58 9.71
N PRO A 13 2.63 3.75 10.10
CA PRO A 13 1.90 4.99 9.97
C PRO A 13 1.57 5.31 8.49
N PRO A 14 0.35 5.79 8.17
CA PRO A 14 -0.04 6.09 6.80
C PRO A 14 0.93 7.03 6.08
N ARG A 15 1.49 8.03 6.77
CA ARG A 15 2.46 8.96 6.19
C ARG A 15 3.71 8.27 5.63
N LYS A 16 4.24 7.26 6.32
CA LYS A 16 5.41 6.50 5.85
C LYS A 16 5.03 5.59 4.69
N MET A 17 3.83 5.01 4.75
CA MET A 17 3.31 4.15 3.69
C MET A 17 3.08 4.93 2.39
N ARG A 18 2.56 6.17 2.49
CA ARG A 18 2.32 7.06 1.33
C ARG A 18 3.57 7.37 0.52
N LEU A 19 4.75 7.41 1.15
CA LEU A 19 6.01 7.59 0.43
C LEU A 19 6.28 6.43 -0.53
N VAL A 20 5.94 5.21 -0.12
CA VAL A 20 6.12 4.00 -0.92
C VAL A 20 5.02 3.91 -1.99
N THR A 21 3.76 4.10 -1.61
CA THR A 21 2.63 3.97 -2.55
C THR A 21 2.70 5.00 -3.66
N ASN A 22 3.09 6.24 -3.35
CA ASN A 22 3.21 7.29 -4.36
C ASN A 22 4.35 7.03 -5.35
N ALA A 23 5.39 6.30 -4.95
CA ALA A 23 6.51 5.98 -5.84
C ALA A 23 6.15 4.96 -6.94
N VAL A 24 5.11 4.15 -6.71
CA VAL A 24 4.70 3.07 -7.63
C VAL A 24 3.35 3.30 -8.30
N LYS A 25 2.66 4.38 -7.95
CA LYS A 25 1.37 4.73 -8.56
C LYS A 25 1.56 5.05 -10.05
N GLY A 26 0.72 4.47 -10.90
CA GLY A 26 0.75 4.69 -12.36
C GLY A 26 1.79 3.85 -13.12
N LEU A 27 2.61 3.06 -12.43
CA LEU A 27 3.57 2.15 -13.08
C LEU A 27 2.92 0.82 -13.48
N ARG A 28 3.59 0.10 -14.38
CA ARG A 28 3.26 -1.31 -14.65
C ARG A 28 3.52 -2.16 -13.41
N VAL A 29 2.73 -3.23 -13.24
CA VAL A 29 2.84 -4.12 -12.07
C VAL A 29 4.24 -4.71 -11.94
N ASN A 30 4.83 -5.18 -13.04
CA ASN A 30 6.18 -5.76 -13.04
C ASN A 30 7.26 -4.76 -12.64
N GLU A 31 7.20 -3.54 -13.17
CA GLU A 31 8.12 -2.45 -12.83
C GLU A 31 7.99 -2.07 -11.35
N ALA A 32 6.75 -1.95 -10.86
CA ALA A 32 6.47 -1.67 -9.47
C ALA A 32 7.02 -2.75 -8.54
N LEU A 33 6.86 -4.03 -8.87
CA LEU A 33 7.41 -5.13 -8.08
C LEU A 33 8.94 -5.10 -8.02
N ALA A 34 9.60 -4.80 -9.14
CA ALA A 34 11.05 -4.64 -9.19
C ALA A 34 11.52 -3.48 -8.30
N ILE A 35 10.88 -2.31 -8.39
CA ILE A 35 11.21 -1.14 -7.54
C ILE A 35 10.99 -1.46 -6.06
N LEU A 36 9.87 -2.09 -5.71
CA LEU A 36 9.52 -2.42 -4.32
C LEU A 36 10.48 -3.45 -3.71
N GLN A 37 11.10 -4.31 -4.52
CA GLN A 37 12.07 -5.29 -4.03
C GLN A 37 13.32 -4.62 -3.45
N PHE A 38 13.76 -3.50 -4.03
CA PHE A 38 15.00 -2.80 -3.65
C PHE A 38 14.77 -1.53 -2.83
N LEU A 39 13.51 -1.17 -2.57
CA LEU A 39 13.19 0.03 -1.82
C LEU A 39 13.56 -0.15 -0.32
N PRO A 40 14.35 0.75 0.30
CA PRO A 40 14.83 0.56 1.68
C PRO A 40 13.75 0.79 2.75
N GLN A 41 12.57 1.27 2.35
CA GLN A 41 11.50 1.60 3.28
C GLN A 41 10.80 0.34 3.79
N ALA A 42 10.54 0.26 5.10
CA ALA A 42 9.83 -0.88 5.70
C ALA A 42 8.40 -1.10 5.12
N GLY A 43 7.82 -0.08 4.49
CA GLY A 43 6.53 -0.19 3.79
C GLY A 43 6.61 -0.97 2.48
N ALA A 44 7.80 -1.19 1.92
CA ALA A 44 7.96 -1.85 0.61
C ALA A 44 7.49 -3.31 0.63
N THR A 45 7.88 -4.08 1.65
CA THR A 45 7.47 -5.47 1.81
C THR A 45 5.95 -5.68 1.91
N PRO A 46 5.20 -4.91 2.73
CA PRO A 46 3.75 -5.03 2.72
C PRO A 46 3.12 -4.56 1.39
N VAL A 47 3.62 -3.49 0.75
CA VAL A 47 3.08 -3.07 -0.56
C VAL A 47 3.29 -4.15 -1.63
N SER A 48 4.49 -4.72 -1.73
CA SER A 48 4.80 -5.72 -2.75
C SER A 48 3.90 -6.94 -2.65
N LYS A 49 3.58 -7.40 -1.44
CA LYS A 49 2.63 -8.49 -1.22
C LYS A 49 1.22 -8.16 -1.71
N VAL A 50 0.74 -6.93 -1.49
CA VAL A 50 -0.60 -6.52 -1.93
C VAL A 50 -0.65 -6.38 -3.46
N VAL A 51 0.40 -5.82 -4.07
CA VAL A 51 0.51 -5.71 -5.53
C VAL A 51 0.55 -7.09 -6.17
N ALA A 52 1.37 -8.01 -5.65
CA ALA A 52 1.42 -9.39 -6.13
C ALA A 52 0.07 -10.11 -5.96
N SER A 53 -0.63 -9.88 -4.85
CA SER A 53 -1.98 -10.42 -4.65
C SER A 53 -3.00 -9.83 -5.63
N ALA A 54 -2.91 -8.54 -5.97
CA ALA A 54 -3.78 -7.92 -6.95
C ALA A 54 -3.57 -8.52 -8.35
N ALA A 55 -2.32 -8.75 -8.75
CA ALA A 55 -1.97 -9.40 -10.00
C ALA A 55 -2.50 -10.83 -10.05
N ALA A 56 -2.28 -11.62 -9.00
CA ALA A 56 -2.78 -13.00 -8.92
C ALA A 56 -4.33 -13.06 -8.94
N ASN A 57 -5.02 -12.08 -8.36
CA ASN A 57 -6.47 -12.01 -8.42
C ASN A 57 -6.97 -11.64 -9.82
N ALA A 58 -6.23 -10.80 -10.55
CA ALA A 58 -6.55 -10.44 -11.93
C ALA A 58 -6.39 -11.63 -12.87
N GLU A 59 -5.32 -12.41 -12.68
CA GLU A 59 -5.07 -13.64 -13.44
C GLU A 59 -6.12 -14.72 -13.14
N ASN A 60 -6.30 -15.09 -11.86
CA ASN A 60 -7.15 -16.24 -11.52
C ASN A 60 -8.65 -15.99 -11.70
N ASN A 61 -9.14 -14.77 -11.42
CA ASN A 61 -10.58 -14.51 -11.46
C ASN A 61 -11.05 -13.92 -12.79
N TYR A 62 -10.15 -13.28 -13.55
CA TYR A 62 -10.50 -12.56 -14.78
C TYR A 62 -9.67 -12.98 -16.00
N ASN A 63 -8.78 -13.97 -15.87
CA ASN A 63 -7.89 -14.48 -16.93
C ASN A 63 -7.12 -13.34 -17.64
N LEU A 64 -6.75 -12.30 -16.90
CA LEU A 64 -5.96 -11.19 -17.41
C LEU A 64 -4.47 -11.54 -17.37
N ASN A 65 -3.72 -11.07 -18.38
CA ASN A 65 -2.27 -11.24 -18.40
C ASN A 65 -1.61 -10.31 -17.37
N PRO A 66 -0.85 -10.82 -16.39
CA PRO A 66 -0.20 -9.99 -15.38
C PRO A 66 0.80 -8.96 -15.95
N ASP A 67 1.40 -9.24 -17.11
CA ASP A 67 2.38 -8.35 -17.74
C ASP A 67 1.78 -7.06 -18.30
N ASP A 68 0.49 -7.09 -18.64
CA ASP A 68 -0.24 -5.97 -19.22
C ASP A 68 -0.97 -5.12 -18.16
N LEU A 69 -0.82 -5.46 -16.87
CA LEU A 69 -1.49 -4.76 -15.78
C LEU A 69 -0.75 -3.50 -15.34
N TYR A 70 -1.53 -2.45 -15.10
CA TYR A 70 -1.11 -1.17 -14.56
C TYR A 70 -1.70 -0.94 -13.18
N ILE A 71 -0.93 -0.27 -12.31
CA ILE A 71 -1.43 0.20 -11.01
C ILE A 71 -2.21 1.50 -11.23
N LEU A 72 -3.52 1.38 -11.35
CA LEU A 72 -4.44 2.50 -11.49
C LEU A 72 -4.38 3.43 -10.27
N ASN A 73 -4.60 2.87 -9.09
CA ASN A 73 -4.57 3.64 -7.86
C ASN A 73 -4.07 2.80 -6.70
N ILE A 74 -3.26 3.43 -5.85
CA ILE A 74 -2.75 2.82 -4.64
C ILE A 74 -2.82 3.84 -3.52
N VAL A 75 -3.58 3.50 -2.47
CA VAL A 75 -3.87 4.43 -1.37
C VAL A 75 -3.56 3.77 -0.04
N ALA A 76 -2.96 4.55 0.85
CA ALA A 76 -2.77 4.20 2.24
C ALA A 76 -3.65 5.08 3.14
N ASP A 77 -4.72 4.47 3.63
CA ASP A 77 -5.72 5.07 4.52
C ASP A 77 -5.37 4.84 5.99
N ASP A 78 -5.86 5.73 6.86
CA ASP A 78 -5.68 5.59 8.30
C ASP A 78 -6.67 4.53 8.83
N SER A 79 -6.18 3.67 9.72
CA SER A 79 -7.01 2.70 10.44
C SER A 79 -7.16 3.18 11.89
N PHE A 80 -7.24 2.24 12.84
CA PHE A 80 -7.30 2.53 14.26
C PHE A 80 -5.96 3.06 14.79
N ARG A 81 -6.05 3.80 15.90
CA ARG A 81 -4.89 4.34 16.61
C ARG A 81 -4.89 3.88 18.04
N ILE A 82 -3.83 3.18 18.43
CA ILE A 82 -3.65 2.75 19.80
C ILE A 82 -3.01 3.89 20.61
N LYS A 83 -3.67 4.28 21.70
CA LYS A 83 -3.18 5.29 22.64
C LYS A 83 -2.29 4.63 23.69
N ARG A 84 -1.13 5.24 23.96
CA ARG A 84 -0.18 4.86 25.02
C ARG A 84 0.19 6.09 25.83
N VAL A 85 0.48 5.91 27.11
CA VAL A 85 0.95 6.98 27.99
C VAL A 85 2.46 6.83 28.17
N LYS A 86 3.21 7.92 28.04
CA LYS A 86 4.63 7.99 28.34
C LYS A 86 4.85 8.99 29.49
N PRO A 87 5.47 8.57 30.60
CA PRO A 87 5.80 9.48 31.69
C PRO A 87 6.81 10.53 31.23
N ARG A 88 6.71 11.75 31.76
CA ARG A 88 7.59 12.90 31.50
C ARG A 88 8.00 13.55 32.83
N SER A 89 8.97 14.47 32.76
CA SER A 89 9.47 15.19 33.94
C SER A 89 8.35 15.95 34.65
N HIS A 90 8.55 16.21 35.95
CA HIS A 90 7.62 16.95 36.82
C HIS A 90 6.22 16.33 36.91
N GLY A 91 6.11 15.00 36.99
CA GLY A 91 4.82 14.29 37.11
C GLY A 91 3.91 14.40 35.89
N ARG A 92 4.43 14.88 34.75
CA ARG A 92 3.63 15.08 33.52
C ARG A 92 3.48 13.76 32.76
N ALA A 93 2.39 13.63 32.01
CA ALA A 93 2.14 12.50 31.12
C ALA A 93 1.95 12.97 29.68
N ALA A 94 2.67 12.36 28.74
CA ALA A 94 2.50 12.59 27.30
C ALA A 94 1.82 11.39 26.65
N ARG A 95 1.09 11.62 25.55
CA ARG A 95 0.45 10.54 24.79
C ARG A 95 1.33 10.15 23.60
N ILE A 96 1.52 8.85 23.40
CA ILE A 96 2.05 8.25 22.17
C ILE A 96 0.91 7.59 21.41
N LEU A 97 0.85 7.82 20.09
CA LEU A 97 -0.11 7.18 19.19
C LEU A 97 0.62 6.17 18.32
N ARG A 98 0.32 4.88 18.48
CA ARG A 98 0.71 3.84 17.52
C ARG A 98 -0.37 3.79 16.44
N ARG A 99 -0.02 4.23 15.24
CA ARG A 99 -0.92 4.35 14.08
C ARG A 99 -0.85 3.09 13.22
N PHE A 100 -1.99 2.71 12.67
CA PHE A 100 -2.12 1.62 11.71
C PHE A 100 -2.69 2.15 10.40
N CYS A 101 -2.51 1.42 9.30
CA CYS A 101 -3.05 1.79 8.01
C CYS A 101 -3.71 0.61 7.29
N HIS A 102 -4.56 0.96 6.34
CA HIS A 102 -5.07 0.05 5.31
C HIS A 102 -4.45 0.43 3.98
N VAL A 103 -4.03 -0.56 3.20
CA VAL A 103 -3.49 -0.35 1.86
C VAL A 103 -4.44 -0.95 0.86
N THR A 104 -4.93 -0.12 -0.05
CA THR A 104 -5.80 -0.51 -1.15
C THR A 104 -5.02 -0.36 -2.45
N VAL A 105 -4.94 -1.43 -3.23
CA VAL A 105 -4.35 -1.44 -4.57
C VAL A 105 -5.46 -1.74 -5.58
N ILE A 106 -5.52 -0.95 -6.64
CA ILE A 106 -6.41 -1.15 -7.78
C ILE A 106 -5.52 -1.30 -9.00
N VAL A 107 -5.67 -2.43 -9.71
CA VAL A 107 -5.00 -2.71 -10.97
C VAL A 107 -6.00 -2.74 -12.12
N SER A 108 -5.55 -2.36 -13.30
CA SER A 108 -6.33 -2.41 -14.54
C SER A 108 -5.48 -2.78 -15.74
N ASP A 109 -6.10 -3.36 -16.75
CA ASP A 109 -5.55 -3.68 -18.07
C ASP A 109 -5.56 -2.47 -19.03
N ASP A 110 -6.40 -1.46 -18.78
CA ASP A 110 -6.53 -0.28 -19.64
C ASP A 110 -5.57 0.84 -19.21
N PRO A 111 -4.60 1.25 -20.06
CA PRO A 111 -3.68 2.35 -19.77
C PRO A 111 -4.36 3.73 -19.71
N ALA A 112 -5.55 3.90 -20.30
CA ALA A 112 -6.27 5.18 -20.29
C ALA A 112 -6.73 5.61 -18.88
N ASP A 113 -6.87 4.65 -17.97
CA ASP A 113 -7.32 4.92 -16.60
C ASP A 113 -6.17 5.40 -15.68
N ALA A 114 -4.91 5.10 -16.00
CA ALA A 114 -3.73 5.26 -15.13
C ALA A 114 -3.37 6.70 -14.68
N GLY A 115 -4.12 7.71 -15.15
CA GLY A 115 -3.89 9.13 -14.85
C GLY A 115 -5.06 9.86 -14.16
N ARG A 116 -6.13 9.18 -13.74
CA ARG A 116 -7.28 9.77 -13.03
C ARG A 116 -7.27 9.56 -11.52
#